data_AF-A0A2V6PDZ8-F1
#
_entry.id   AF-A0A2V6PDZ8-F1
#
_cell.length_a   1.000
_cell.length_b   1.000
_cell.length_c   1.000
_cell.angle_alpha   90.00
_cell.angle_beta   90.00
_cell.angle_gamma   90.00
#
_symmetry.space_group_name_H-M   'P 1'
#
loop_
_entity.id
_entity.type
_entity.pdbx_description
1 polymer ?
#
loop_
_entity_poly.entity_id
_entity_poly.type
_entity_poly.pdbx_seq_one_letter_code
_entity_poly.pdbx_strand_id
1 'polypeptide(L)'
;MPARLGVDIGGTFTDLVVVDEAGGAFFVGKVLTTPKDPAHAVEDGIQALLSESGIPARSVTAVAHGTTLATNALIERKGARTGLITTVGFRDAVEIGREGRYDMYDLFIDPPAPLVPRHLRREVDERLLADGAVLRSLDEADARRVVGALVADGVEALAICLLHAYVNPVHERRLAELVGELAPDIVVSCSSDVVPEIREYERTSTTTANVYVAPMMARYLENIEHRLAELGIPGQLYVMQSSGGIALPAMARRAPIRLVESGPAAGALAAGAAANARGESRLLSFDMGGTTAKACVIDNGVPLVAREFEVARADRFARGSGLPIRVPVIELIEIGAGGGSIARVDRLGLLKVGPDSAGADPGPACYNLGGRLPTVTDADLLLGYLDSEFFLGGRMRLDREAAER
;
A
#
# COMPACT_ATOMS: atom_id res chain seq x y z
N MET A 1 4.71 5.37 33.44
CA MET A 1 4.01 6.47 32.73
C MET A 1 3.55 5.92 31.39
N PRO A 2 2.31 6.17 30.96
CA PRO A 2 1.81 5.64 29.69
C PRO A 2 2.54 6.29 28.50
N ALA A 3 2.82 5.50 27.47
CA ALA A 3 3.50 5.94 26.26
C ALA A 3 2.76 5.44 25.01
N ARG A 4 2.89 6.16 23.91
CA ARG A 4 2.36 5.78 22.60
C ARG A 4 3.51 5.57 21.62
N LEU A 5 3.40 4.55 20.79
CA LEU A 5 4.38 4.19 19.78
C LEU A 5 3.78 4.40 18.38
N GLY A 6 4.48 5.09 17.49
CA GLY A 6 4.20 5.17 16.06
C GLY A 6 5.29 4.44 15.30
N VAL A 7 4.91 3.68 14.27
CA VAL A 7 5.83 2.96 13.38
C VAL A 7 5.36 3.17 11.95
N ASP A 8 6.25 3.56 11.05
CA ASP A 8 5.99 3.62 9.61
C ASP A 8 7.05 2.84 8.84
N ILE A 9 6.62 1.92 7.99
CA ILE A 9 7.51 1.17 7.10
C ILE A 9 7.50 1.83 5.71
N GLY A 10 8.57 2.55 5.42
CA GLY A 10 8.88 3.05 4.09
C GLY A 10 9.59 2.01 3.22
N GLY A 11 10.01 2.45 2.02
CA GLY A 11 10.78 1.60 1.09
C GLY A 11 12.27 1.48 1.46
N THR A 12 12.84 2.51 2.10
CA THR A 12 14.27 2.56 2.46
C THR A 12 14.49 2.37 3.96
N PHE A 13 13.70 3.07 4.77
CA PHE A 13 13.82 3.10 6.21
C PHE A 13 12.48 2.80 6.88
N THR A 14 12.57 2.21 8.05
CA THR A 14 11.47 2.09 9.01
C THR A 14 11.68 3.16 10.07
N ASP A 15 10.69 4.04 10.19
CA ASP A 15 10.69 5.18 11.10
C ASP A 15 9.83 4.86 12.32
N LEU A 16 10.32 5.23 13.51
CA LEU A 16 9.66 4.96 14.78
C LEU A 16 9.61 6.23 15.62
N VAL A 17 8.54 6.41 16.37
CA VAL A 17 8.43 7.47 17.38
C VAL A 17 7.78 6.94 18.63
N VAL A 18 8.35 7.21 19.79
CA VAL A 18 7.71 6.95 21.08
C VAL A 18 7.47 8.28 21.79
N VAL A 19 6.26 8.46 22.30
CA VAL A 19 5.84 9.67 23.02
C VAL A 19 5.46 9.27 24.43
N ASP A 20 6.13 9.86 25.43
CA ASP A 20 5.72 9.81 26.83
C ASP A 20 4.55 10.77 27.03
N GLU A 21 3.39 10.25 27.43
CA GLU A 21 2.20 11.07 27.62
C GLU A 21 2.28 11.99 28.84
N ALA A 22 3.07 11.63 29.84
CA ALA A 22 3.18 12.39 31.07
C ALA A 22 4.14 13.59 30.92
N GLY A 23 5.31 13.35 30.33
CA GLY A 23 6.34 14.38 30.13
C GLY A 23 6.26 15.13 28.81
N GLY A 24 5.51 14.62 27.83
CA GLY A 24 5.47 15.16 26.46
C GLY A 24 6.78 14.96 25.68
N ALA A 25 7.78 14.30 26.27
CA ALA A 25 9.02 13.95 25.60
C ALA A 25 8.74 12.92 24.50
N PHE A 26 9.42 13.07 23.37
CA PHE A 26 9.37 12.09 22.29
C PHE A 26 10.77 11.71 21.86
N PHE A 27 10.90 10.47 21.41
CA PHE A 27 12.14 9.92 20.88
C PHE A 27 11.86 9.33 19.50
N VAL A 28 12.77 9.53 18.57
CA VAL A 28 12.65 9.08 17.18
C VAL A 28 13.71 8.03 16.92
N GLY A 29 13.31 6.91 16.33
CA GLY A 29 14.19 5.85 15.85
C GLY A 29 14.10 5.75 14.33
N LYS A 30 15.21 5.37 13.70
CA LYS A 30 15.27 5.10 12.25
C LYS A 30 16.18 3.91 12.01
N VAL A 31 15.65 2.90 11.35
CA VAL A 31 16.38 1.67 11.00
C VAL A 31 16.19 1.34 9.53
N LEU A 32 17.12 0.58 8.94
CA LEU A 32 16.96 0.11 7.57
C LEU A 32 15.77 -0.85 7.48
N THR A 33 14.95 -0.69 6.45
CA THR A 33 13.88 -1.65 6.18
C THR A 33 14.51 -2.97 5.75
N THR A 34 13.97 -4.10 6.23
CA THR A 34 14.37 -5.44 5.79
C THR A 34 13.28 -6.01 4.87
N PRO A 35 13.38 -5.89 3.52
CA PRO A 35 12.26 -6.19 2.63
C PRO A 35 11.73 -7.63 2.72
N LYS A 36 12.61 -8.58 3.08
CA LYS A 36 12.26 -10.00 3.24
C LYS A 36 11.55 -10.30 4.57
N ASP A 37 11.80 -9.51 5.60
CA ASP A 37 11.13 -9.62 6.91
C ASP A 37 10.95 -8.22 7.53
N PRO A 38 9.94 -7.45 7.05
CA PRO A 38 9.71 -6.09 7.55
C PRO A 38 9.35 -6.06 9.04
N ALA A 39 8.77 -7.14 9.57
CA ALA A 39 8.39 -7.24 10.97
C ALA A 39 9.62 -7.31 11.89
N HIS A 40 10.70 -7.94 11.44
CA HIS A 40 11.97 -7.94 12.17
C HIS A 40 12.59 -6.54 12.28
N ALA A 41 12.58 -5.76 11.19
CA ALA A 41 13.07 -4.38 11.23
C ALA A 41 12.27 -3.52 12.22
N VAL A 42 10.95 -3.72 12.31
CA VAL A 42 10.11 -3.06 13.31
C VAL A 42 10.49 -3.49 14.72
N GLU A 43 10.66 -4.78 14.98
CA GLU A 43 11.04 -5.30 16.30
C GLU A 43 12.38 -4.72 16.78
N ASP A 44 13.41 -4.80 15.94
CA ASP A 44 14.75 -4.28 16.25
C ASP A 44 14.71 -2.77 16.51
N GLY A 45 13.97 -2.04 15.67
CA GLY A 45 13.75 -0.60 15.84
C GLY A 45 13.06 -0.25 17.15
N ILE A 46 12.04 -1.01 17.55
CA ILE A 46 11.33 -0.82 18.81
C ILE A 46 12.25 -1.10 20.00
N GLN A 47 12.98 -2.21 19.98
CA GLN A 47 13.91 -2.56 21.06
C GLN A 47 14.98 -1.49 21.25
N ALA A 48 15.61 -1.04 20.15
CA ALA A 48 16.61 0.02 20.19
C ALA A 48 16.02 1.33 20.75
N LEU A 49 14.86 1.76 20.25
CA LEU A 49 14.23 3.01 20.67
C LEU A 49 13.80 2.99 22.14
N LEU A 50 13.23 1.89 22.62
CA LEU A 50 12.85 1.74 24.04
C LEU A 50 14.08 1.70 24.94
N SER A 51 15.17 1.04 24.52
CA SER A 51 16.42 1.02 25.26
C SER A 51 17.07 2.40 25.34
N GLU A 52 17.10 3.16 24.24
CA GLU A 52 17.69 4.51 24.17
C GLU A 52 16.86 5.54 24.96
N SER A 53 15.53 5.44 24.91
CA SER A 53 14.63 6.35 25.64
C SER A 53 14.50 6.03 27.12
N GLY A 54 14.86 4.82 27.54
CA GLY A 54 14.61 4.32 28.90
C GLY A 54 13.12 4.08 29.20
N ILE A 55 12.23 4.11 28.19
CA ILE A 55 10.80 3.86 28.35
C ILE A 55 10.58 2.34 28.45
N PRO A 56 9.97 1.82 29.52
CA PRO A 56 9.68 0.39 29.62
C PRO A 56 8.67 -0.06 28.57
N ALA A 57 8.85 -1.24 27.97
CA ALA A 57 7.90 -1.78 26.99
C ALA A 57 6.46 -1.88 27.54
N ARG A 58 6.32 -2.29 28.81
CA ARG A 58 5.03 -2.35 29.54
C ARG A 58 4.30 -1.00 29.67
N SER A 59 5.01 0.10 29.45
CA SER A 59 4.45 1.45 29.53
C SER A 59 3.76 1.85 28.22
N VAL A 60 4.00 1.14 27.11
CA VAL A 60 3.40 1.43 25.81
C VAL A 60 1.95 0.92 25.80
N THR A 61 0.99 1.83 25.72
CA THR A 61 -0.46 1.52 25.81
C THR A 61 -1.17 1.52 24.45
N ALA A 62 -0.56 2.09 23.42
CA ALA A 62 -1.05 2.04 22.05
C ALA A 62 0.10 2.06 21.03
N VAL A 63 -0.07 1.31 19.95
CA VAL A 63 0.85 1.27 18.81
C VAL A 63 0.09 1.65 17.55
N ALA A 64 0.52 2.69 16.84
CA ALA A 64 -0.01 3.07 15.53
C ALA A 64 0.99 2.66 14.44
N HIS A 65 0.52 1.90 13.46
CA HIS A 65 1.37 1.28 12.46
C HIS A 65 0.94 1.65 11.03
N GLY A 66 1.81 2.34 10.31
CA GLY A 66 1.72 2.62 8.87
C GLY A 66 2.66 1.72 8.07
N THR A 67 2.27 1.42 6.83
CA THR A 67 3.07 0.55 5.96
C THR A 67 2.84 0.81 4.48
N THR A 68 3.91 0.63 3.70
CA THR A 68 3.89 0.68 2.22
C THR A 68 3.81 -0.71 1.57
N LEU A 69 3.74 -1.79 2.35
CA LEU A 69 3.78 -3.18 1.83
C LEU A 69 2.66 -3.49 0.84
N ALA A 70 1.42 -3.05 1.13
CA ALA A 70 0.28 -3.26 0.24
C ALA A 70 0.45 -2.51 -1.09
N THR A 71 0.91 -1.25 -1.06
CA THR A 71 1.22 -0.48 -2.27
C THR A 71 2.29 -1.20 -3.10
N ASN A 72 3.42 -1.56 -2.48
CA ASN A 72 4.55 -2.16 -3.19
C ASN A 72 4.18 -3.51 -3.83
N ALA A 73 3.38 -4.34 -3.15
CA ALA A 73 2.93 -5.61 -3.71
C ALA A 73 2.05 -5.45 -4.97
N LEU A 74 1.24 -4.39 -5.03
CA LEU A 74 0.43 -4.07 -6.22
C LEU A 74 1.31 -3.54 -7.36
N ILE A 75 2.26 -2.66 -7.06
CA ILE A 75 3.20 -2.09 -8.04
C ILE A 75 4.10 -3.19 -8.62
N GLU A 76 4.72 -3.99 -7.77
CA GLU A 76 5.66 -5.04 -8.17
C GLU A 76 4.96 -6.31 -8.66
N ARG A 77 3.63 -6.36 -8.61
CA ARG A 77 2.81 -7.54 -8.93
C ARG A 77 3.25 -8.77 -8.14
N LYS A 78 3.58 -8.61 -6.86
CA LYS A 78 3.98 -9.68 -5.92
C LYS A 78 2.89 -9.98 -4.89
N GLY A 79 1.69 -10.31 -5.37
CA GLY A 79 0.58 -10.74 -4.52
C GLY A 79 0.30 -12.23 -4.66
N ALA A 80 -0.81 -12.64 -4.05
CA ALA A 80 -1.29 -14.00 -4.12
C ALA A 80 -1.74 -14.34 -5.56
N ARG A 81 -1.69 -15.64 -5.90
CA ARG A 81 -2.26 -16.10 -7.16
C ARG A 81 -3.78 -16.00 -7.11
N THR A 82 -4.33 -14.91 -7.64
CA THR A 82 -5.75 -14.58 -7.50
C THR A 82 -6.60 -15.12 -8.65
N GLY A 83 -7.77 -15.68 -8.31
CA GLY A 83 -8.87 -15.94 -9.23
C GLY A 83 -9.97 -14.88 -9.13
N LEU A 84 -10.77 -14.76 -10.18
CA LEU A 84 -11.94 -13.87 -10.23
C LEU A 84 -13.16 -14.65 -10.70
N ILE A 85 -14.26 -14.56 -9.96
CA ILE A 85 -15.57 -15.05 -10.40
C ILE A 85 -16.49 -13.87 -10.68
N THR A 86 -17.09 -13.87 -11.87
CA THR A 86 -18.07 -12.87 -12.31
C THR A 86 -19.37 -13.52 -12.74
N THR A 87 -20.40 -12.69 -12.92
CA THR A 87 -21.60 -13.06 -13.68
C THR A 87 -21.22 -13.51 -15.09
N VAL A 88 -21.95 -14.47 -15.65
CA VAL A 88 -21.78 -14.92 -17.04
C VAL A 88 -21.84 -13.76 -18.04
N GLY A 89 -20.86 -13.74 -18.95
CA GLY A 89 -20.64 -12.68 -19.94
C GLY A 89 -19.83 -11.46 -19.45
N PHE A 90 -19.37 -11.45 -18.19
CA PHE A 90 -18.70 -10.28 -17.59
C PHE A 90 -17.24 -10.52 -17.18
N ARG A 91 -16.65 -11.69 -17.46
CA ARG A 91 -15.24 -11.99 -17.08
C ARG A 91 -14.20 -11.04 -17.68
N ASP A 92 -14.55 -10.40 -18.80
CA ASP A 92 -13.68 -9.50 -19.56
C ASP A 92 -13.86 -8.02 -19.19
N ALA A 93 -14.84 -7.69 -18.36
CA ALA A 93 -15.10 -6.29 -17.97
C ALA A 93 -13.87 -5.62 -17.35
N VAL A 94 -13.07 -6.36 -16.57
CA VAL A 94 -11.85 -5.83 -15.94
C VAL A 94 -10.72 -5.54 -16.94
N GLU A 95 -10.75 -6.15 -18.13
CA GLU A 95 -9.74 -5.95 -19.18
C GLU A 95 -10.21 -4.93 -20.22
N ILE A 96 -11.50 -4.90 -20.53
CA ILE A 96 -12.12 -3.86 -21.38
C ILE A 96 -12.02 -2.49 -20.69
N GLY A 97 -12.19 -2.46 -19.35
CA GLY A 97 -12.09 -1.25 -18.56
C GLY A 97 -13.13 -0.21 -18.95
N ARG A 98 -12.68 1.01 -19.25
CA ARG A 98 -13.55 2.13 -19.67
C ARG A 98 -13.48 2.41 -21.18
N GLU A 99 -12.83 1.54 -21.96
CA GLU A 99 -12.57 1.76 -23.40
C GLU A 99 -11.80 3.08 -23.70
N GLY A 100 -11.16 3.66 -22.69
CA GLY A 100 -10.44 4.93 -22.79
C GLY A 100 -8.94 4.73 -22.94
N ARG A 101 -8.30 5.57 -23.77
CA ARG A 101 -6.84 5.67 -23.86
C ARG A 101 -6.35 6.78 -22.91
N TYR A 102 -5.40 6.46 -22.05
CA TYR A 102 -4.82 7.43 -21.13
C TYR A 102 -3.86 8.40 -21.84
N ASP A 103 -3.31 8.00 -22.98
CA ASP A 103 -2.69 8.89 -23.96
C ASP A 103 -3.53 8.89 -25.26
N MET A 104 -4.13 10.04 -25.58
CA MET A 104 -4.98 10.17 -26.76
C MET A 104 -4.20 10.13 -28.07
N TYR A 105 -2.89 10.43 -28.04
CA TYR A 105 -2.03 10.52 -29.21
C TYR A 105 -1.30 9.21 -29.51
N ASP A 106 -1.14 8.34 -28.53
CA ASP A 106 -0.64 6.99 -28.75
C ASP A 106 -1.77 6.05 -29.24
N LEU A 107 -1.64 5.58 -30.49
CA LEU A 107 -2.58 4.63 -31.10
C LEU A 107 -2.25 3.17 -30.75
N PHE A 108 -1.02 2.89 -30.31
CA PHE A 108 -0.52 1.55 -30.00
C PHE A 108 -0.36 1.34 -28.49
N ILE A 109 -1.04 2.16 -27.70
CA ILE A 109 -0.98 2.15 -26.25
C ILE A 109 -1.45 0.81 -25.69
N ASP A 110 -0.61 0.20 -24.85
CA ASP A 110 -0.98 -1.00 -24.12
C ASP A 110 -1.65 -0.61 -22.79
N PRO A 111 -2.92 -0.99 -22.56
CA PRO A 111 -3.58 -0.70 -21.30
C PRO A 111 -2.93 -1.49 -20.15
N PRO A 112 -3.04 -0.99 -18.90
CA PRO A 112 -2.50 -1.70 -17.74
C PRO A 112 -3.15 -3.09 -17.60
N ALA A 113 -2.33 -4.13 -17.59
CA ALA A 113 -2.81 -5.50 -17.45
C ALA A 113 -3.57 -5.69 -16.11
N PRO A 114 -4.75 -6.35 -16.11
CA PRO A 114 -5.45 -6.67 -14.87
C PRO A 114 -4.62 -7.57 -13.94
N LEU A 115 -4.86 -7.49 -12.63
CA LEU A 115 -4.15 -8.33 -11.64
C LEU A 115 -4.43 -9.84 -11.83
N VAL A 116 -5.63 -10.19 -12.28
CA VAL A 116 -6.02 -11.58 -12.53
C VAL A 116 -5.89 -11.85 -14.02
N PRO A 117 -5.06 -12.81 -14.45
CA PRO A 117 -4.95 -13.16 -15.87
C PRO A 117 -6.24 -13.83 -16.35
N ARG A 118 -6.55 -13.67 -17.64
CA ARG A 118 -7.82 -14.12 -18.23
C ARG A 118 -8.17 -15.59 -17.93
N HIS A 119 -7.20 -16.50 -17.91
CA HIS A 119 -7.44 -17.92 -17.65
C HIS A 119 -7.87 -18.22 -16.21
N LEU A 120 -7.66 -17.31 -15.25
CA LEU A 120 -8.13 -17.40 -13.86
C LEU A 120 -9.40 -16.58 -13.60
N ARG A 121 -10.03 -16.05 -14.67
CA ARG A 121 -11.34 -15.41 -14.60
C ARG A 121 -12.39 -16.40 -15.04
N ARG A 122 -13.31 -16.73 -14.14
CA ARG A 122 -14.39 -17.69 -14.39
C ARG A 122 -15.73 -17.00 -14.20
N GLU A 123 -16.74 -17.61 -14.78
CA GLU A 123 -18.10 -17.12 -14.77
C GLU A 123 -18.99 -18.14 -14.08
N VAL A 124 -20.01 -17.65 -13.39
CA VAL A 124 -21.09 -18.48 -12.84
C VAL A 124 -22.40 -18.06 -13.46
N ASP A 125 -23.30 -19.02 -13.67
CA ASP A 125 -24.64 -18.71 -14.17
C ASP A 125 -25.53 -18.17 -13.03
N GLU A 126 -25.74 -16.87 -13.07
CA GLU A 126 -26.46 -16.09 -12.07
C GLU A 126 -26.89 -14.76 -12.70
N ARG A 127 -27.99 -14.14 -12.26
CA ARG A 127 -28.30 -12.77 -12.66
C ARG A 127 -29.22 -12.05 -11.67
N LEU A 128 -28.81 -10.86 -11.28
CA LEU A 128 -29.64 -9.88 -10.59
C LEU A 128 -30.05 -8.75 -11.56
N LEU A 129 -31.20 -8.15 -11.31
CA LEU A 129 -31.64 -6.90 -11.93
C LEU A 129 -31.09 -5.68 -11.17
N ALA A 130 -31.19 -4.49 -11.78
CA ALA A 130 -30.67 -3.25 -11.19
C ALA A 130 -31.39 -2.83 -9.90
N ASP A 131 -32.61 -3.31 -9.66
CA ASP A 131 -33.37 -3.14 -8.41
C ASP A 131 -33.04 -4.21 -7.35
N GLY A 132 -32.14 -5.14 -7.66
CA GLY A 132 -31.74 -6.23 -6.78
C GLY A 132 -32.62 -7.49 -6.88
N ALA A 133 -33.66 -7.49 -7.71
CA ALA A 133 -34.49 -8.68 -7.91
C ALA A 133 -33.70 -9.79 -8.61
N VAL A 134 -33.95 -11.04 -8.20
CA VAL A 134 -33.31 -12.23 -8.80
C VAL A 134 -33.97 -12.53 -10.13
N LEU A 135 -33.25 -12.33 -11.24
CA LEU A 135 -33.67 -12.76 -12.57
C LEU A 135 -33.32 -14.23 -12.81
N ARG A 136 -32.13 -14.64 -12.38
CA ARG A 136 -31.63 -16.02 -12.44
C ARG A 136 -30.93 -16.34 -11.13
N SER A 137 -31.39 -17.39 -10.46
CA SER A 137 -30.78 -17.88 -9.22
C SER A 137 -29.37 -18.40 -9.49
N LEU A 138 -28.48 -18.33 -8.50
CA LEU A 138 -27.15 -18.93 -8.56
C LEU A 138 -27.25 -20.44 -8.79
N ASP A 139 -26.65 -20.93 -9.87
CA ASP A 139 -26.44 -22.36 -10.07
C ASP A 139 -25.31 -22.86 -9.15
N GLU A 140 -25.66 -23.50 -8.04
CA GLU A 140 -24.68 -24.01 -7.08
C GLU A 140 -23.82 -25.15 -7.65
N ALA A 141 -24.34 -25.96 -8.58
CA ALA A 141 -23.57 -27.04 -9.17
C ALA A 141 -22.48 -26.48 -10.10
N ASP A 142 -22.84 -25.47 -10.90
CA ASP A 142 -21.89 -24.74 -11.72
C ASP A 142 -20.87 -23.97 -10.88
N ALA A 143 -21.32 -23.28 -9.82
CA ALA A 143 -20.46 -22.59 -8.87
C ALA A 143 -19.40 -23.53 -8.26
N ARG A 144 -19.81 -24.70 -7.76
CA ARG A 144 -18.87 -25.70 -7.20
C ARG A 144 -17.86 -26.19 -8.24
N ARG A 145 -18.30 -26.41 -9.48
CA ARG A 145 -17.40 -26.79 -10.60
C ARG A 145 -16.39 -25.69 -10.90
N VAL A 146 -16.82 -24.44 -10.95
CA VAL A 146 -15.98 -23.27 -11.20
C VAL A 146 -14.94 -23.07 -10.10
N VAL A 147 -15.37 -23.16 -8.83
CA VAL A 147 -14.47 -23.06 -7.67
C VAL A 147 -13.45 -24.20 -7.70
N GLY A 148 -13.88 -25.45 -7.93
CA GLY A 148 -12.98 -26.59 -8.03
C GLY A 148 -11.93 -26.45 -9.14
N ALA A 149 -12.30 -25.88 -10.29
CA ALA A 149 -11.35 -25.59 -11.37
C ALA A 149 -10.31 -24.53 -10.97
N LEU A 150 -10.72 -23.45 -10.28
CA LEU A 150 -9.78 -22.43 -9.80
C LEU A 150 -8.83 -22.96 -8.72
N VAL A 151 -9.33 -23.82 -7.83
CA VAL A 151 -8.51 -24.52 -6.83
C VAL A 151 -7.49 -25.41 -7.52
N ALA A 152 -7.90 -26.19 -8.53
CA ALA A 152 -7.00 -27.03 -9.31
C ALA A 152 -5.95 -26.22 -10.09
N ASP A 153 -6.31 -25.00 -10.52
CA ASP A 153 -5.39 -24.04 -11.13
C ASP A 153 -4.42 -23.43 -10.09
N GLY A 154 -4.52 -23.75 -8.79
CA GLY A 154 -3.62 -23.29 -7.74
C GLY A 154 -3.86 -21.86 -7.27
N VAL A 155 -5.11 -21.40 -7.35
CA VAL A 155 -5.52 -20.10 -6.80
C VAL A 155 -5.41 -20.10 -5.27
N GLU A 156 -4.77 -19.06 -4.73
CA GLU A 156 -4.59 -18.84 -3.28
C GLU A 156 -5.63 -17.86 -2.72
N ALA A 157 -6.21 -17.03 -3.58
CA ALA A 157 -7.10 -15.93 -3.22
C ALA A 157 -8.18 -15.72 -4.28
N LEU A 158 -9.42 -15.43 -3.89
CA LEU A 158 -10.56 -15.38 -4.81
C LEU A 158 -11.40 -14.11 -4.64
N ALA A 159 -11.52 -13.35 -5.72
CA ALA A 159 -12.44 -12.22 -5.81
C ALA A 159 -13.78 -12.70 -6.39
N ILE A 160 -14.88 -12.32 -5.74
CA ILE A 160 -16.24 -12.55 -6.25
C ILE A 160 -16.84 -11.19 -6.58
N CYS A 161 -17.16 -10.97 -7.85
CA CYS A 161 -17.68 -9.70 -8.37
C CYS A 161 -18.86 -9.96 -9.31
N LEU A 162 -20.06 -10.06 -8.74
CA LEU A 162 -21.30 -10.26 -9.48
C LEU A 162 -21.98 -8.92 -9.75
N LEU A 163 -22.80 -8.86 -10.81
CA LEU A 163 -23.52 -7.64 -11.14
C LEU A 163 -24.61 -7.36 -10.12
N HIS A 164 -24.77 -6.07 -9.79
CA HIS A 164 -25.76 -5.58 -8.83
C HIS A 164 -25.66 -6.18 -7.42
N ALA A 165 -24.56 -6.85 -7.08
CA ALA A 165 -24.27 -7.34 -5.74
C ALA A 165 -24.21 -6.22 -4.67
N TYR A 166 -23.93 -4.98 -5.09
CA TYR A 166 -24.01 -3.80 -4.23
C TYR A 166 -25.44 -3.49 -3.76
N VAL A 167 -26.48 -3.94 -4.48
CA VAL A 167 -27.89 -3.84 -4.07
C VAL A 167 -28.32 -5.08 -3.30
N ASN A 168 -28.03 -6.26 -3.85
CA ASN A 168 -28.41 -7.54 -3.26
C ASN A 168 -27.22 -8.50 -3.24
N PRO A 169 -26.55 -8.69 -2.09
CA PRO A 169 -25.32 -9.48 -1.98
C PRO A 169 -25.55 -10.99 -1.87
N VAL A 170 -26.80 -11.46 -2.00
CA VAL A 170 -27.17 -12.85 -1.66
C VAL A 170 -26.36 -13.89 -2.43
N HIS A 171 -26.14 -13.70 -3.74
CA HIS A 171 -25.38 -14.64 -4.55
C HIS A 171 -23.88 -14.58 -4.25
N GLU A 172 -23.30 -13.40 -4.01
CA GLU A 172 -21.88 -13.30 -3.64
C GLU A 172 -21.60 -13.99 -2.31
N ARG A 173 -22.46 -13.76 -1.31
CA ARG A 173 -22.34 -14.40 0.01
C ARG A 173 -22.48 -15.91 -0.10
N ARG A 174 -23.47 -16.40 -0.85
CA ARG A 174 -23.63 -17.85 -1.05
C ARG A 174 -22.43 -18.46 -1.76
N LEU A 175 -21.89 -17.79 -2.76
CA LEU A 175 -20.69 -18.25 -3.45
C LEU A 175 -19.46 -18.27 -2.53
N ALA A 176 -19.30 -17.27 -1.65
CA ALA A 176 -18.24 -17.27 -0.66
C ALA A 176 -18.37 -18.41 0.37
N GLU A 177 -19.59 -18.74 0.81
CA GLU A 177 -19.85 -19.92 1.64
C GLU A 177 -19.44 -21.21 0.93
N LEU A 178 -19.82 -21.38 -0.34
CA LEU A 178 -19.42 -22.54 -1.14
C LEU A 178 -17.90 -22.67 -1.28
N VAL A 179 -17.19 -21.55 -1.41
CA VAL A 179 -15.72 -21.54 -1.43
C VAL A 179 -15.17 -21.97 -0.08
N GLY A 180 -15.71 -21.46 1.03
CA GLY A 180 -15.31 -21.87 2.38
C GLY A 180 -15.56 -23.37 2.66
N GLU A 181 -16.63 -23.95 2.10
CA GLU A 181 -16.90 -25.40 2.17
C GLU A 181 -15.89 -26.23 1.37
N LEU A 182 -15.50 -25.76 0.18
CA LEU A 182 -14.68 -26.52 -0.78
C LEU A 182 -13.17 -26.33 -0.61
N ALA A 183 -12.75 -25.13 -0.20
CA ALA A 183 -11.37 -24.70 -0.13
C ALA A 183 -11.19 -23.69 1.03
N PRO A 184 -11.24 -24.14 2.28
CA PRO A 184 -11.22 -23.28 3.47
C PRO A 184 -9.94 -22.43 3.61
N ASP A 185 -8.84 -22.84 2.96
CA ASP A 185 -7.56 -22.15 3.00
C ASP A 185 -7.48 -20.97 2.00
N ILE A 186 -8.42 -20.87 1.06
CA ILE A 186 -8.45 -19.77 0.08
C ILE A 186 -9.05 -18.52 0.71
N VAL A 187 -8.35 -17.40 0.60
CA VAL A 187 -8.87 -16.10 1.05
C VAL A 187 -9.90 -15.58 0.05
N VAL A 188 -11.11 -15.23 0.51
CA VAL A 188 -12.20 -14.76 -0.35
C VAL A 188 -12.55 -13.30 -0.04
N SER A 189 -12.88 -12.53 -1.08
CA SER A 189 -13.49 -11.21 -0.93
C SER A 189 -14.69 -11.04 -1.85
N CYS A 190 -15.83 -10.69 -1.28
CA CYS A 190 -17.03 -10.29 -2.01
C CYS A 190 -17.00 -8.80 -2.33
N SER A 191 -17.37 -8.45 -3.57
CA SER A 191 -17.40 -7.06 -3.99
C SER A 191 -18.39 -6.21 -3.19
N SER A 192 -19.49 -6.80 -2.74
CA SER A 192 -20.47 -6.17 -1.85
C SER A 192 -19.93 -5.81 -0.46
N ASP A 193 -18.86 -6.45 0.00
CA ASP A 193 -18.28 -6.18 1.32
C ASP A 193 -17.11 -5.20 1.24
N VAL A 194 -16.35 -5.23 0.13
CA VAL A 194 -15.19 -4.34 -0.08
C VAL A 194 -15.66 -2.96 -0.55
N VAL A 195 -16.50 -2.91 -1.59
CA VAL A 195 -16.95 -1.71 -2.29
C VAL A 195 -18.38 -1.88 -2.82
N PRO A 196 -19.41 -1.70 -1.97
CA PRO A 196 -20.82 -1.79 -2.36
C PRO A 196 -21.28 -0.55 -3.14
N GLU A 197 -20.65 -0.29 -4.29
CA GLU A 197 -20.99 0.81 -5.19
C GLU A 197 -21.33 0.32 -6.61
N ILE A 198 -22.15 1.11 -7.31
CA ILE A 198 -22.45 0.90 -8.74
C ILE A 198 -21.17 1.07 -9.59
N ARG A 199 -21.18 0.44 -10.78
CA ARG A 199 -20.07 0.30 -11.75
C ARG A 199 -19.12 -0.84 -11.43
N GLU A 200 -19.12 -1.85 -12.29
CA GLU A 200 -18.45 -3.12 -12.11
C GLU A 200 -16.95 -3.05 -12.33
N TYR A 201 -16.44 -2.17 -13.21
CA TYR A 201 -15.01 -2.11 -13.50
C TYR A 201 -14.18 -1.73 -12.26
N GLU A 202 -14.46 -0.57 -11.66
CA GLU A 202 -13.70 -0.09 -10.51
C GLU A 202 -13.97 -0.93 -9.26
N ARG A 203 -15.20 -1.43 -9.12
CA ARG A 203 -15.56 -2.38 -8.07
C ARG A 203 -14.74 -3.66 -8.18
N THR A 204 -14.69 -4.27 -9.37
CA THR A 204 -13.93 -5.50 -9.64
C THR A 204 -12.43 -5.28 -9.45
N SER A 205 -11.88 -4.17 -9.96
CA SER A 205 -10.48 -3.80 -9.79
C SER A 205 -10.11 -3.69 -8.30
N THR A 206 -10.94 -3.00 -7.51
CA THR A 206 -10.73 -2.81 -6.07
C THR A 206 -10.82 -4.12 -5.29
N THR A 207 -11.85 -4.93 -5.53
CA THR A 207 -12.05 -6.22 -4.85
C THR A 207 -10.93 -7.21 -5.20
N THR A 208 -10.50 -7.21 -6.47
CA THR A 208 -9.37 -8.01 -6.92
C THR A 208 -8.08 -7.56 -6.21
N ALA A 209 -7.79 -6.26 -6.19
CA ALA A 209 -6.61 -5.73 -5.49
C ALA A 209 -6.63 -6.04 -3.99
N ASN A 210 -7.82 -5.99 -3.36
CA ASN A 210 -7.98 -6.37 -1.95
C ASN A 210 -7.56 -7.81 -1.68
N VAL A 211 -8.13 -8.76 -2.42
CA VAL A 211 -7.84 -10.18 -2.18
C VAL A 211 -6.43 -10.56 -2.63
N TYR A 212 -5.88 -9.85 -3.63
CA TYR A 212 -4.51 -10.03 -4.13
C TYR A 212 -3.45 -9.81 -3.05
N VAL A 213 -3.62 -8.81 -2.19
CA VAL A 213 -2.67 -8.51 -1.10
C VAL A 213 -3.05 -9.16 0.23
N ALA A 214 -4.27 -9.71 0.36
CA ALA A 214 -4.80 -10.16 1.64
C ALA A 214 -3.99 -11.25 2.34
N PRO A 215 -3.53 -12.33 1.66
CA PRO A 215 -2.74 -13.36 2.34
C PRO A 215 -1.43 -12.82 2.92
N MET A 216 -0.74 -11.95 2.18
CA MET A 216 0.52 -11.35 2.63
C MET A 216 0.30 -10.40 3.80
N MET A 217 -0.71 -9.52 3.71
CA MET A 217 -1.04 -8.58 4.79
C MET A 217 -1.55 -9.28 6.05
N ALA A 218 -2.28 -10.40 5.92
CA ALA A 218 -2.73 -11.19 7.07
C ALA A 218 -1.56 -11.75 7.87
N ARG A 219 -0.64 -12.46 7.19
CA ARG A 219 0.58 -12.99 7.81
C ARG A 219 1.43 -11.89 8.45
N TYR A 220 1.56 -10.75 7.77
CA TYR A 220 2.34 -9.62 8.26
C TYR A 220 1.75 -9.04 9.56
N LEU A 221 0.44 -8.75 9.58
CA LEU A 221 -0.21 -8.18 10.75
C LEU A 221 -0.20 -9.15 11.94
N GLU A 222 -0.40 -10.45 11.70
CA GLU A 222 -0.28 -11.48 12.74
C GLU A 222 1.13 -11.56 13.32
N ASN A 223 2.16 -11.49 12.46
CA ASN A 223 3.56 -11.50 12.90
C ASN A 223 3.89 -10.28 13.77
N ILE A 224 3.43 -9.08 13.38
CA ILE A 224 3.61 -7.87 14.20
C ILE A 224 2.89 -8.00 15.54
N GLU A 225 1.65 -8.48 15.57
CA GLU A 225 0.91 -8.70 16.82
C GLU A 225 1.67 -9.66 17.76
N HIS A 226 2.24 -10.74 17.22
CA HIS A 226 3.05 -11.68 17.99
C HIS A 226 4.32 -11.04 18.56
N ARG A 227 5.11 -10.36 17.71
CA ARG A 227 6.36 -9.72 18.14
C ARG A 227 6.13 -8.64 19.20
N LEU A 228 5.08 -7.83 19.06
CA LEU A 228 4.72 -6.84 20.10
C LEU A 228 4.41 -7.52 21.45
N ALA A 229 3.74 -8.67 21.43
CA ALA A 229 3.49 -9.44 22.63
C ALA A 229 4.77 -10.02 23.24
N GLU A 230 5.69 -10.55 22.42
CA GLU A 230 7.00 -11.06 22.86
C GLU A 230 7.89 -9.96 23.47
N LEU A 231 7.81 -8.73 22.94
CA LEU A 231 8.47 -7.55 23.51
C LEU A 231 7.85 -7.09 24.85
N GLY A 232 6.74 -7.69 25.30
CA GLY A 232 6.05 -7.32 26.52
C GLY A 232 5.32 -5.97 26.40
N ILE A 233 4.89 -5.59 25.21
CA ILE A 233 4.08 -4.39 24.95
C ILE A 233 2.59 -4.77 25.09
N PRO A 234 1.88 -4.27 26.12
CA PRO A 234 0.46 -4.58 26.33
C PRO A 234 -0.47 -3.72 25.47
N GLY A 235 0.09 -2.76 24.73
CA GLY A 235 -0.68 -1.76 23.99
C GLY A 235 -1.44 -2.33 22.80
N GLN A 236 -2.62 -1.75 22.53
CA GLN A 236 -3.41 -2.13 21.36
C GLN A 236 -2.71 -1.67 20.07
N LEU A 237 -2.52 -2.60 19.14
CA LEU A 237 -2.09 -2.27 17.78
C LEU A 237 -3.25 -1.67 17.00
N TYR A 238 -2.98 -0.55 16.34
CA TYR A 238 -3.83 0.15 15.39
C TYR A 238 -3.07 0.28 14.07
N VAL A 239 -3.74 0.01 12.97
CA VAL A 239 -3.18 0.11 11.62
C VAL A 239 -3.73 1.36 10.95
N MET A 240 -2.84 2.20 10.42
CA MET A 240 -3.21 3.42 9.69
C MET A 240 -3.90 3.05 8.37
N GLN A 241 -4.94 3.78 8.03
CA GLN A 241 -5.69 3.62 6.79
C GLN A 241 -5.37 4.75 5.81
N SER A 242 -5.55 4.48 4.52
CA SER A 242 -5.41 5.45 3.42
C SER A 242 -6.23 6.73 3.66
N SER A 243 -7.38 6.61 4.33
CA SER A 243 -8.30 7.72 4.63
C SER A 243 -7.83 8.65 5.75
N GLY A 244 -6.73 8.30 6.43
CA GLY A 244 -6.29 8.96 7.67
C GLY A 244 -6.96 8.46 8.95
N GLY A 245 -7.83 7.44 8.85
CA GLY A 245 -8.35 6.73 10.01
C GLY A 245 -7.37 5.67 10.53
N ILE A 246 -7.69 5.08 11.69
CA ILE A 246 -7.01 3.90 12.21
C ILE A 246 -7.99 2.74 12.39
N ALA A 247 -7.52 1.50 12.24
CA ALA A 247 -8.33 0.30 12.39
C ALA A 247 -7.61 -0.77 13.23
N LEU A 248 -8.40 -1.67 13.82
CA LEU A 248 -7.84 -2.86 14.47
C LEU A 248 -7.27 -3.84 13.42
N PRO A 249 -6.22 -4.61 13.72
CA PRO A 249 -5.62 -5.57 12.80
C PRO A 249 -6.64 -6.54 12.19
N ALA A 250 -7.59 -7.03 12.98
CA ALA A 250 -8.66 -7.90 12.50
C ALA A 250 -9.53 -7.26 11.39
N MET A 251 -9.78 -5.95 11.47
CA MET A 251 -10.51 -5.21 10.43
C MET A 251 -9.60 -4.94 9.22
N ALA A 252 -8.35 -4.59 9.46
CA ALA A 252 -7.34 -4.34 8.44
C ALA A 252 -7.07 -5.58 7.57
N ARG A 253 -7.08 -6.79 8.17
CA ARG A 253 -6.97 -8.08 7.45
C ARG A 253 -8.15 -8.38 6.51
N ARG A 254 -9.35 -7.88 6.80
CA ARG A 254 -10.54 -8.06 5.94
C ARG A 254 -10.51 -7.16 4.71
N ALA A 255 -10.04 -5.93 4.87
CA ALA A 255 -10.00 -4.94 3.80
C ALA A 255 -8.60 -4.28 3.67
N PRO A 256 -7.53 -5.06 3.42
CA PRO A 256 -6.16 -4.56 3.38
C PRO A 256 -5.92 -3.55 2.26
N ILE A 257 -6.79 -3.49 1.25
CA ILE A 257 -6.72 -2.45 0.22
C ILE A 257 -6.83 -1.03 0.80
N ARG A 258 -7.44 -0.88 1.99
CA ARG A 258 -7.54 0.40 2.73
C ARG A 258 -6.26 0.80 3.45
N LEU A 259 -5.17 0.04 3.29
CA LEU A 259 -3.86 0.31 3.87
C LEU A 259 -2.86 0.84 2.83
N VAL A 260 -3.24 0.84 1.56
CA VAL A 260 -2.43 1.40 0.47
C VAL A 260 -2.23 2.89 0.73
N GLU A 261 -1.00 3.40 0.62
CA GLU A 261 -0.66 4.79 1.01
C GLU A 261 -0.95 5.16 2.48
N SER A 262 -0.94 4.21 3.41
CA SER A 262 -1.19 4.51 4.83
C SER A 262 -0.11 5.38 5.51
N GLY A 263 1.17 5.18 5.19
CA GLY A 263 2.28 5.98 5.75
C GLY A 263 2.17 7.48 5.39
N PRO A 264 2.12 7.83 4.09
CA PRO A 264 1.97 9.22 3.65
C PRO A 264 0.69 9.90 4.16
N ALA A 265 -0.40 9.14 4.33
CA ALA A 265 -1.62 9.65 4.95
C ALA A 265 -1.36 10.14 6.39
N ALA A 266 -0.55 9.42 7.18
CA ALA A 266 -0.14 9.84 8.51
C ALA A 266 0.67 11.15 8.48
N GLY A 267 1.59 11.29 7.52
CA GLY A 267 2.36 12.52 7.32
C GLY A 267 1.49 13.73 7.00
N ALA A 268 0.49 13.56 6.13
CA ALA A 268 -0.48 14.62 5.81
C ALA A 268 -1.32 15.02 7.04
N LEU A 269 -1.75 14.06 7.86
CA LEU A 269 -2.45 14.36 9.10
C LEU A 269 -1.58 15.11 10.10
N ALA A 270 -0.31 14.73 10.23
CA ALA A 270 0.64 15.41 11.11
C ALA A 270 0.85 16.87 10.66
N ALA A 271 0.98 17.10 9.34
CA ALA A 271 1.05 18.45 8.78
C ALA A 271 -0.23 19.26 9.07
N GLY A 272 -1.42 18.65 8.94
CA GLY A 272 -2.69 19.30 9.29
C GLY A 272 -2.81 19.63 10.78
N ALA A 273 -2.35 18.74 11.66
CA ALA A 273 -2.28 19.00 13.09
C ALA A 273 -1.32 20.16 13.42
N ALA A 274 -0.14 20.18 12.81
CA ALA A 274 0.84 21.25 12.97
C ALA A 274 0.31 22.61 12.47
N ALA A 275 -0.44 22.60 11.37
CA ALA A 275 -1.11 23.78 10.83
C ALA A 275 -2.12 24.38 11.80
N ASN A 276 -3.02 23.54 12.33
CA ASN A 276 -4.02 23.94 13.31
C ASN A 276 -3.38 24.54 14.55
N ALA A 277 -2.27 23.95 15.03
CA ALA A 277 -1.52 24.47 16.17
C ALA A 277 -0.90 25.86 15.90
N ARG A 278 -0.63 26.19 14.64
CA ARG A 278 -0.07 27.50 14.21
C ARG A 278 -1.13 28.50 13.77
N GLY A 279 -2.40 28.10 13.70
CA GLY A 279 -3.47 28.92 13.13
C GLY A 279 -3.37 29.10 11.61
N GLU A 280 -2.66 28.21 10.92
CA GLU A 280 -2.55 28.21 9.47
C GLU A 280 -3.66 27.36 8.86
N SER A 281 -4.48 27.95 7.99
CA SER A 281 -5.59 27.24 7.37
C SER A 281 -5.21 26.50 6.09
N ARG A 282 -4.13 26.90 5.40
CA ARG A 282 -3.77 26.36 4.08
C ARG A 282 -2.29 26.10 3.95
N LEU A 283 -1.94 24.89 3.54
CA LEU A 283 -0.56 24.42 3.43
C LEU A 283 -0.45 23.33 2.38
N LEU A 284 0.75 23.23 1.83
CA LEU A 284 1.18 22.12 1.02
C LEU A 284 2.16 21.29 1.85
N SER A 285 1.74 20.10 2.28
CA SER A 285 2.68 19.13 2.84
C SER A 285 3.52 18.55 1.71
N PHE A 286 4.83 18.41 1.93
CA PHE A 286 5.77 17.82 0.99
C PHE A 286 6.72 16.91 1.75
N ASP A 287 6.73 15.63 1.38
CA ASP A 287 7.57 14.58 1.96
C ASP A 287 8.39 13.94 0.84
N MET A 288 9.71 13.89 1.00
CA MET A 288 10.62 13.30 0.01
C MET A 288 11.47 12.22 0.67
N GLY A 289 11.26 10.98 0.25
CA GLY A 289 12.04 9.83 0.67
C GLY A 289 13.16 9.48 -0.31
N GLY A 290 13.67 8.25 -0.20
CA GLY A 290 14.71 7.71 -1.10
C GLY A 290 14.19 7.34 -2.50
N THR A 291 12.92 7.01 -2.65
CA THR A 291 12.36 6.52 -3.92
C THR A 291 11.37 7.50 -4.54
N THR A 292 10.50 8.10 -3.72
CA THR A 292 9.43 8.98 -4.19
C THR A 292 9.28 10.21 -3.30
N ALA A 293 8.61 11.23 -3.83
CA ALA A 293 8.18 12.40 -3.12
C ALA A 293 6.65 12.52 -3.21
N LYS A 294 6.02 12.95 -2.13
CA LYS A 294 4.57 13.02 -2.00
C LYS A 294 4.18 14.41 -1.52
N ALA A 295 3.15 14.96 -2.15
CA ALA A 295 2.60 16.26 -1.79
C ALA A 295 1.11 16.15 -1.47
N CYS A 296 0.65 16.87 -0.46
CA CYS A 296 -0.75 16.93 -0.05
C CYS A 296 -1.18 18.38 0.15
N VAL A 297 -2.31 18.77 -0.47
CA VAL A 297 -2.95 20.04 -0.16
C VAL A 297 -3.83 19.87 1.06
N ILE A 298 -3.63 20.72 2.05
CA ILE A 298 -4.38 20.77 3.29
C ILE A 298 -5.15 22.10 3.32
N ASP A 299 -6.47 22.02 3.45
CA ASP A 299 -7.37 23.17 3.52
C ASP A 299 -8.19 23.12 4.80
N ASN A 300 -8.23 24.25 5.50
CA ASN A 300 -8.76 24.40 6.86
C ASN A 300 -8.18 23.37 7.86
N GLY A 301 -6.88 23.07 7.74
CA GLY A 301 -6.18 22.13 8.61
C GLY A 301 -6.60 20.66 8.45
N VAL A 302 -7.36 20.34 7.39
CA VAL A 302 -7.81 18.99 7.07
C VAL A 302 -7.27 18.58 5.70
N PRO A 303 -6.58 17.41 5.58
CA PRO A 303 -6.19 16.88 4.27
C PRO A 303 -7.42 16.55 3.42
N LEU A 304 -7.33 16.82 2.10
CA LEU A 304 -8.40 16.44 1.17
C LEU A 304 -8.50 14.92 1.08
N VAL A 305 -9.73 14.39 0.98
CA VAL A 305 -10.00 12.96 0.84
C VAL A 305 -10.66 12.70 -0.50
N ALA A 306 -10.00 11.90 -1.34
CA ALA A 306 -10.55 11.39 -2.58
C ALA A 306 -11.25 10.04 -2.35
N ARG A 307 -12.20 9.70 -3.23
CA ARG A 307 -12.92 8.40 -3.21
C ARG A 307 -12.37 7.39 -4.22
N GLU A 308 -11.42 7.82 -5.04
CA GLU A 308 -10.83 7.04 -6.12
C GLU A 308 -9.40 7.50 -6.33
N PHE A 309 -8.51 6.53 -6.53
CA PHE A 309 -7.15 6.78 -6.95
C PHE A 309 -6.67 5.63 -7.84
N GLU A 310 -5.47 5.76 -8.39
CA GLU A 310 -4.85 4.73 -9.22
C GLU A 310 -3.55 4.27 -8.59
N VAL A 311 -3.37 2.96 -8.50
CA VAL A 311 -2.12 2.32 -8.07
C VAL A 311 -1.37 1.81 -9.30
N ALA A 312 -0.04 1.73 -9.22
CA ALA A 312 0.79 1.14 -10.27
C ALA A 312 0.58 1.80 -11.66
N ARG A 313 0.60 3.14 -11.69
CA ARG A 313 0.54 3.89 -12.95
C ARG A 313 1.74 3.57 -13.84
N ALA A 314 1.49 3.24 -15.11
CA ALA A 314 2.55 2.97 -16.08
C ALA A 314 3.37 4.24 -16.39
N ASP A 315 2.72 5.41 -16.43
CA ASP A 315 3.37 6.69 -16.73
C ASP A 315 3.06 7.79 -15.72
N ARG A 316 4.07 8.61 -15.43
CA ARG A 316 3.93 9.78 -14.56
C ARG A 316 2.91 10.76 -15.16
N PHE A 317 1.95 11.19 -14.34
CA PHE A 317 0.89 12.13 -14.72
C PHE A 317 -0.08 11.63 -15.82
N ALA A 318 0.00 10.36 -16.23
CA ALA A 318 -0.94 9.75 -17.15
C ALA A 318 -2.09 9.10 -16.38
N ARG A 319 -3.12 9.89 -16.03
CA ARG A 319 -4.34 9.38 -15.39
C ARG A 319 -4.99 8.35 -16.32
N GLY A 320 -5.31 7.18 -15.80
CA GLY A 320 -5.85 6.03 -16.53
C GLY A 320 -4.80 4.96 -16.87
N SER A 321 -3.52 5.22 -16.59
CA SER A 321 -2.43 4.25 -16.80
C SER A 321 -2.21 3.27 -15.64
N GLY A 322 -2.99 3.40 -14.55
CA GLY A 322 -2.90 2.54 -13.37
C GLY A 322 -4.17 1.74 -13.11
N LEU A 323 -4.14 0.93 -12.06
CA LEU A 323 -5.28 0.16 -11.58
C LEU A 323 -6.20 1.07 -10.75
N PRO A 324 -7.48 1.26 -11.12
CA PRO A 324 -8.39 2.11 -10.37
C PRO A 324 -8.80 1.42 -9.07
N ILE A 325 -8.67 2.12 -7.95
CA ILE A 325 -9.05 1.65 -6.62
C ILE A 325 -10.05 2.64 -6.01
N ARG A 326 -11.19 2.12 -5.54
CA ARG A 326 -12.31 2.87 -4.98
C ARG A 326 -12.35 2.74 -3.47
N VAL A 327 -11.39 3.33 -2.78
CA VAL A 327 -11.47 3.48 -1.31
C VAL A 327 -11.21 4.93 -0.93
N PRO A 328 -11.74 5.39 0.21
CA PRO A 328 -11.39 6.70 0.74
C PRO A 328 -9.88 6.77 1.00
N VAL A 329 -9.23 7.78 0.42
CA VAL A 329 -7.78 7.99 0.50
C VAL A 329 -7.49 9.47 0.64
N ILE A 330 -6.52 9.85 1.47
CA ILE A 330 -5.99 11.21 1.48
C ILE A 330 -5.43 11.50 0.09
N GLU A 331 -5.85 12.59 -0.51
CA GLU A 331 -5.44 12.97 -1.85
C GLU A 331 -3.98 13.39 -1.83
N LEU A 332 -3.15 12.55 -2.46
CA LEU A 332 -1.71 12.70 -2.54
C LEU A 332 -1.28 12.76 -4.00
N ILE A 333 -0.40 13.70 -4.29
CA ILE A 333 0.32 13.74 -5.56
C ILE A 333 1.65 13.04 -5.33
N GLU A 334 1.87 11.94 -6.03
CA GLU A 334 3.15 11.24 -6.00
C GLU A 334 4.02 11.65 -7.20
N ILE A 335 5.28 11.91 -6.89
CA ILE A 335 6.34 12.22 -7.84
C ILE A 335 7.38 11.10 -7.66
N GLY A 336 7.66 10.35 -8.72
CA GLY A 336 8.64 9.25 -8.67
C GLY A 336 10.10 9.70 -8.60
N ALA A 337 10.40 10.75 -7.83
CA ALA A 337 11.71 11.30 -7.61
C ALA A 337 11.98 11.39 -6.11
N GLY A 338 13.14 10.89 -5.68
CA GLY A 338 13.60 10.84 -4.29
C GLY A 338 15.12 10.89 -4.23
N GLY A 339 15.69 10.74 -3.02
CA GLY A 339 17.15 10.78 -2.81
C GLY A 339 17.92 9.74 -3.63
N GLY A 340 17.38 8.53 -3.76
CA GLY A 340 17.98 7.45 -4.55
C GLY A 340 17.65 7.50 -6.05
N SER A 341 16.96 8.53 -6.55
CA SER A 341 16.64 8.60 -7.98
C SER A 341 17.89 8.70 -8.83
N ILE A 342 17.99 7.83 -9.83
CA ILE A 342 19.18 7.69 -10.66
C ILE A 342 19.24 8.82 -11.69
N ALA A 343 20.36 9.53 -11.72
CA ALA A 343 20.69 10.52 -12.73
C ALA A 343 21.32 9.85 -13.97
N ARG A 344 20.90 10.26 -15.16
CA ARG A 344 21.46 9.79 -16.43
C ARG A 344 21.36 10.86 -17.50
N VAL A 345 22.28 10.82 -18.46
CA VAL A 345 22.15 11.58 -19.70
C VAL A 345 21.40 10.70 -20.70
N ASP A 346 20.29 11.20 -21.23
CA ASP A 346 19.53 10.47 -22.24
C ASP A 346 20.22 10.51 -23.62
N ARG A 347 19.62 9.82 -24.60
CA ARG A 347 20.18 9.76 -25.97
C ARG A 347 20.23 11.12 -26.67
N LEU A 348 19.54 12.13 -26.15
CA LEU A 348 19.52 13.50 -26.67
C LEU A 348 20.52 14.42 -25.96
N GLY A 349 21.31 13.90 -25.02
CA GLY A 349 22.27 14.68 -24.25
C GLY A 349 21.63 15.46 -23.09
N LEU A 350 20.37 15.20 -22.76
CA LEU A 350 19.67 15.88 -21.67
C LEU A 350 19.82 15.11 -20.36
N LEU A 351 20.08 15.83 -19.27
CA LEU A 351 20.10 15.24 -17.93
C LEU A 351 18.66 14.87 -17.50
N LYS A 352 18.48 13.63 -17.07
CA LYS A 352 17.23 13.07 -16.54
C LYS A 352 17.49 12.46 -15.16
N VAL A 353 16.54 12.63 -14.25
CA VAL A 353 16.58 12.07 -12.90
C VAL A 353 15.32 11.23 -12.65
N GLY A 354 15.52 9.96 -12.32
CA GLY A 354 14.47 8.95 -12.24
C GLY A 354 13.89 8.55 -13.61
N PRO A 355 12.80 7.75 -13.65
CA PRO A 355 12.02 7.26 -12.52
C PRO A 355 12.68 6.15 -11.70
N ASP A 356 13.71 5.52 -12.23
CA ASP A 356 14.44 4.45 -11.54
C ASP A 356 15.12 4.98 -10.28
N SER A 357 15.10 4.19 -9.21
CA SER A 357 15.72 4.50 -7.92
C SER A 357 16.65 3.37 -7.49
N ALA A 358 17.73 3.73 -6.80
CA ALA A 358 18.68 2.77 -6.21
C ALA A 358 18.18 2.11 -4.91
N GLY A 359 17.05 2.58 -4.34
CA GLY A 359 16.45 1.99 -3.14
C GLY A 359 17.35 2.05 -1.88
N ALA A 360 17.18 1.11 -0.96
CA ALA A 360 18.11 0.89 0.17
C ALA A 360 19.24 -0.09 -0.17
N ASP A 361 19.00 -1.01 -1.10
CA ASP A 361 19.91 -2.07 -1.53
C ASP A 361 19.80 -2.21 -3.06
N PRO A 362 20.88 -1.90 -3.83
CA PRO A 362 22.23 -1.60 -3.37
C PRO A 362 22.44 -0.14 -2.91
N GLY A 363 21.40 0.71 -2.99
CA GLY A 363 21.41 2.09 -2.53
C GLY A 363 22.22 3.08 -3.40
N PRO A 364 22.19 4.38 -3.06
CA PRO A 364 23.13 5.39 -3.55
C PRO A 364 24.58 4.90 -3.49
N ALA A 365 25.43 5.36 -4.42
CA ALA A 365 26.83 4.96 -4.44
C ALA A 365 27.54 5.32 -3.12
N CYS A 366 27.20 6.49 -2.55
CA CYS A 366 27.71 6.97 -1.28
C CYS A 366 27.32 6.12 -0.07
N TYR A 367 26.34 5.22 -0.17
CA TYR A 367 26.02 4.28 0.92
C TYR A 367 27.05 3.15 1.02
N ASN A 368 27.86 2.94 -0.04
CA ASN A 368 28.89 1.90 -0.11
C ASN A 368 28.34 0.48 0.11
N LEU A 369 27.10 0.22 -0.32
CA LEU A 369 26.44 -1.08 -0.26
C LEU A 369 26.45 -1.81 -1.63
N GLY A 370 27.28 -1.35 -2.57
CA GLY A 370 27.40 -1.91 -3.92
C GLY A 370 26.72 -1.09 -5.01
N GLY A 371 26.06 0.01 -4.67
CA GLY A 371 25.50 0.98 -5.62
C GLY A 371 26.60 1.58 -6.50
N ARG A 372 26.31 1.75 -7.80
CA ARG A 372 27.28 2.27 -8.79
C ARG A 372 26.70 3.32 -9.74
N LEU A 373 25.41 3.60 -9.63
CA LEU A 373 24.74 4.59 -10.47
C LEU A 373 24.60 5.88 -9.68
N PRO A 374 24.85 7.06 -10.28
CA PRO A 374 24.79 8.33 -9.58
C PRO A 374 23.33 8.66 -9.22
N THR A 375 23.10 9.13 -8.00
CA THR A 375 21.78 9.47 -7.46
C THR A 375 21.72 10.90 -6.95
N VAL A 376 20.52 11.36 -6.57
CA VAL A 376 20.32 12.68 -5.95
C VAL A 376 21.10 12.80 -4.63
N THR A 377 21.10 11.75 -3.81
CA THR A 377 21.84 11.70 -2.54
C THR A 377 23.35 11.77 -2.75
N ASP A 378 23.88 11.18 -3.82
CA ASP A 378 25.31 11.32 -4.18
C ASP A 378 25.62 12.80 -4.47
N ALA A 379 24.79 13.47 -5.27
CA ALA A 379 24.96 14.89 -5.57
C ALA A 379 24.85 15.77 -4.31
N ASP A 380 23.87 15.49 -3.42
CA ASP A 380 23.69 16.21 -2.17
C ASP A 380 24.91 16.09 -1.25
N LEU A 381 25.55 14.92 -1.23
CA LEU A 381 26.80 14.71 -0.50
C LEU A 381 27.95 15.54 -1.11
N LEU A 382 28.12 15.49 -2.43
CA LEU A 382 29.22 16.21 -3.11
C LEU A 382 29.09 17.74 -2.99
N LEU A 383 27.86 18.24 -3.00
CA LEU A 383 27.55 19.66 -2.81
C LEU A 383 27.70 20.11 -1.34
N GLY A 384 27.85 19.17 -0.40
CA GLY A 384 28.01 19.44 1.02
C GLY A 384 26.70 19.73 1.75
N TYR A 385 25.56 19.30 1.21
CA TYR A 385 24.27 19.33 1.92
C TYR A 385 24.18 18.23 2.98
N LEU A 386 24.89 17.13 2.78
CA LEU A 386 24.97 16.01 3.72
C LEU A 386 26.34 15.96 4.40
N ASP A 387 26.35 15.68 5.69
CA ASP A 387 27.57 15.38 6.46
C ASP A 387 27.91 13.89 6.30
N SER A 388 29.09 13.59 5.77
CA SER A 388 29.55 12.22 5.53
C SER A 388 29.76 11.42 6.81
N GLU A 389 30.04 12.06 7.93
CA GLU A 389 30.35 11.40 9.21
C GLU A 389 29.11 11.28 10.13
N PHE A 390 28.04 12.02 9.84
CA PHE A 390 26.86 12.09 10.71
C PHE A 390 25.54 11.67 10.03
N PHE A 391 25.61 10.93 8.92
CA PHE A 391 24.39 10.43 8.29
C PHE A 391 23.68 9.40 9.18
N LEU A 392 22.34 9.47 9.19
CA LEU A 392 21.48 8.66 10.06
C LEU A 392 21.83 8.76 11.56
N GLY A 393 22.24 9.97 12.01
CA GLY A 393 22.69 10.19 13.39
C GLY A 393 24.06 9.57 13.68
N GLY A 394 24.92 9.42 12.67
CA GLY A 394 26.26 8.83 12.77
C GLY A 394 26.30 7.30 12.71
N ARG A 395 25.15 6.63 12.48
CA ARG A 395 25.09 5.17 12.36
C ARG A 395 25.58 4.66 11.00
N MET A 396 25.58 5.53 9.98
CA MET A 396 26.05 5.22 8.64
C MET A 396 27.01 6.30 8.19
N ARG A 397 28.21 5.89 7.80
CA ARG A 397 29.22 6.78 7.21
C ARG A 397 29.05 6.77 5.69
N LEU A 398 28.98 7.95 5.08
CA LEU A 398 28.86 8.07 3.63
C LEU A 398 30.23 8.12 2.97
N ASP A 399 30.37 7.40 1.85
CA ASP A 399 31.59 7.34 1.06
C ASP A 399 31.55 8.41 -0.05
N ARG A 400 32.31 9.48 0.15
CA ARG A 400 32.41 10.58 -0.83
C ARG A 400 33.13 10.14 -2.10
N GLU A 401 34.17 9.32 -2.01
CA GLU A 401 34.91 8.85 -3.19
C GLU A 401 34.03 7.94 -4.06
N ALA A 402 33.14 7.15 -3.44
CA ALA A 402 32.15 6.38 -4.16
C ALA A 402 31.14 7.26 -4.91
N ALA A 403 30.77 8.43 -4.36
CA ALA A 403 29.89 9.39 -5.02
C ALA A 403 30.58 10.16 -6.18
N GLU A 404 31.89 10.41 -6.08
CA GLU A 404 32.67 11.13 -7.10
C GLU A 404 32.98 10.30 -8.35
N ARG A 405 33.13 8.98 -8.20
CA ARG A 405 33.39 8.03 -9.30
C ARG A 405 32.17 7.80 -10.16
#